data_AF-A0A8C8ZVB2-F1
#
_entry.id   AF-A0A8C8ZVB2-F1
#
_cell.length_a   1.000
_cell.length_b   1.000
_cell.length_c   1.000
_cell.angle_alpha   90.00
_cell.angle_beta   90.00
_cell.angle_gamma   90.00
#
_symmetry.space_group_name_H-M   'P 1'
#
loop_
_entity.id
_entity.type
_entity.pdbx_description
1 polymer ?
#
loop_
_entity_poly.entity_id
_entity_poly.type
_entity_poly.pdbx_seq_one_letter_code
_entity_poly.pdbx_strand_id
1 'polypeptide(L)'
;CIEQCLVHKYLLKGGQEAFSPLGLNAGAFYALSTLLNRMVILHYPGEEVNAGRIGLTIVIAGMLGAVISGIWLDRSKTYKETTLVVYIMTLVGMVVYTLTLNLGHLWVVFITAGTMGFFMTGYLPLGFEFAVELTYPESEGMSSGLLNVSAQVFGIIFTISQGQIIDHYGTMPGNIFLCVFLTLGAALTGELGCEGKMSPRLPMGKKLEEEQKGGDTSKVPIAVLEDHL
;
A
#
# COMPACT_ATOMS: atom_id res chain seq x y z
N CYS A 1 -13.63 30.26 18.13
CA CYS A 1 -12.23 30.10 18.57
C CYS A 1 -11.88 28.62 18.80
N ILE A 2 -12.62 27.87 19.63
CA ILE A 2 -12.40 26.42 19.83
C ILE A 2 -12.61 25.62 18.55
N GLU A 3 -13.70 25.85 17.80
CA GLU A 3 -13.92 25.19 16.50
C GLU A 3 -12.85 25.51 15.45
N GLN A 4 -12.42 26.78 15.32
CA GLN A 4 -11.33 27.14 14.40
C GLN A 4 -9.98 26.53 14.81
N CYS A 5 -9.72 26.38 16.11
CA CYS A 5 -8.52 25.74 16.62
C CYS A 5 -8.58 24.21 16.42
N LEU A 6 -9.76 23.61 16.55
CA LEU A 6 -10.02 22.23 16.15
C LEU A 6 -9.78 22.06 14.65
N VAL A 7 -10.45 22.82 13.79
CA VAL A 7 -10.29 22.74 12.33
C VAL A 7 -8.83 22.94 11.90
N HIS A 8 -8.06 23.82 12.55
CA HIS A 8 -6.64 23.99 12.26
C HIS A 8 -5.77 22.82 12.72
N LYS A 9 -6.03 22.24 13.90
CA LYS A 9 -5.41 20.97 14.33
C LYS A 9 -5.81 19.78 13.46
N TYR A 10 -7.05 19.76 12.96
CA TYR A 10 -7.57 18.75 12.04
C TYR A 10 -6.93 18.88 10.66
N LEU A 11 -6.73 20.10 10.15
CA LEU A 11 -6.02 20.32 8.89
C LEU A 11 -4.53 19.99 8.99
N LEU A 12 -3.89 20.27 10.13
CA LEU A 12 -2.50 19.88 10.37
C LEU A 12 -2.35 18.36 10.56
N LYS A 13 -3.26 17.71 11.31
CA LYS A 13 -3.30 16.23 11.42
C LYS A 13 -3.64 15.57 10.10
N GLY A 14 -4.62 16.09 9.35
CA GLY A 14 -4.99 15.59 8.03
C GLY A 14 -3.88 15.78 7.00
N GLY A 15 -3.08 16.84 7.10
CA GLY A 15 -1.85 17.01 6.32
C GLY A 15 -0.77 15.97 6.67
N GLN A 16 -0.67 15.58 7.94
CA GLN A 16 0.26 14.53 8.40
C GLN A 16 -0.22 13.12 8.04
N GLU A 17 -1.54 12.87 8.00
CA GLU A 17 -2.13 11.65 7.44
C GLU A 17 -2.01 11.58 5.92
N ALA A 18 -2.09 12.71 5.23
CA ALA A 18 -1.91 12.80 3.77
C ALA A 18 -0.47 12.47 3.34
N PHE A 19 0.53 12.66 4.20
CA PHE A 19 1.91 12.22 3.97
C PHE A 19 2.25 10.96 4.78
N SER A 20 1.27 10.06 4.92
CA SER A 20 1.48 8.81 5.64
C SER A 20 2.44 7.90 4.88
N PRO A 21 3.39 7.24 5.57
CA PRO A 21 4.27 6.24 4.96
C PRO A 21 3.50 5.08 4.33
N LEU A 22 2.25 4.85 4.75
CA LEU A 22 1.32 3.92 4.09
C LEU A 22 0.87 4.40 2.71
N GLY A 23 0.51 5.68 2.57
CA GLY A 23 0.15 6.26 1.28
C GLY A 23 1.31 6.22 0.28
N LEU A 24 2.54 6.47 0.77
CA LEU A 24 3.78 6.33 -0.01
C LEU A 24 4.02 4.90 -0.49
N ASN A 25 3.91 3.91 0.40
CA ASN A 25 4.11 2.50 0.03
C ASN A 25 3.00 2.01 -0.92
N ALA A 26 1.73 2.28 -0.61
CA ALA A 26 0.60 1.92 -1.47
C ALA A 26 0.68 2.57 -2.85
N GLY A 27 1.00 3.87 -2.92
CA GLY A 27 1.20 4.58 -4.18
C GLY A 27 2.37 4.00 -5.00
N ALA A 28 3.48 3.64 -4.34
CA ALA A 28 4.60 2.98 -5.01
C ALA A 28 4.22 1.59 -5.54
N PHE A 29 3.43 0.82 -4.78
CA PHE A 29 2.91 -0.48 -5.23
C PHE A 29 1.96 -0.33 -6.43
N TYR A 30 1.10 0.70 -6.45
CA TYR A 30 0.21 0.98 -7.58
C TYR A 30 1.00 1.36 -8.84
N ALA A 31 2.01 2.22 -8.70
CA ALA A 31 2.89 2.57 -9.81
C ALA A 31 3.65 1.36 -10.33
N LEU A 32 4.25 0.56 -9.44
CA LEU A 32 4.96 -0.67 -9.79
C LEU A 32 4.03 -1.64 -10.54
N SER A 33 2.83 -1.91 -10.02
CA SER A 33 1.86 -2.82 -10.62
C SER A 33 1.43 -2.35 -12.02
N THR A 34 1.17 -1.05 -12.17
CA THR A 34 0.78 -0.44 -13.44
C THR A 34 1.89 -0.52 -14.49
N LEU A 35 3.13 -0.21 -14.10
CA LEU A 35 4.28 -0.22 -15.02
C LEU A 35 4.96 -1.58 -15.15
N LEU A 36 4.55 -2.59 -14.38
CA LEU A 36 5.15 -3.92 -14.38
C LEU A 36 5.22 -4.49 -15.80
N ASN A 37 4.08 -4.45 -16.50
CA ASN A 37 4.00 -4.96 -17.86
C ASN A 37 5.02 -4.28 -18.78
N ARG A 38 5.12 -2.95 -18.67
CA ARG A 38 6.07 -2.15 -19.45
C ARG A 38 7.52 -2.50 -19.14
N MET A 39 7.85 -2.67 -17.85
CA MET A 39 9.21 -3.04 -17.41
C MET A 39 9.63 -4.42 -17.93
N VAL A 40 8.72 -5.40 -17.90
CA VAL A 40 9.00 -6.76 -18.36
C VAL A 40 9.13 -6.81 -19.88
N ILE A 41 8.24 -6.17 -20.64
CA ILE A 41 8.31 -6.16 -22.12
C ILE A 41 9.60 -5.49 -22.61
N LEU A 42 10.08 -4.46 -21.92
CA LEU A 42 11.32 -3.76 -22.27
C LEU A 42 12.56 -4.66 -22.11
N HIS A 43 12.51 -5.65 -21.20
CA HIS A 43 13.61 -6.62 -20.99
C HIS A 43 13.39 -7.94 -21.76
N TYR A 44 12.15 -8.32 -22.03
CA TYR A 44 11.75 -9.58 -22.69
C TYR A 44 10.74 -9.29 -23.82
N PRO A 45 11.21 -8.86 -25.00
CA PRO A 45 10.33 -8.55 -26.12
C PRO A 45 9.58 -9.82 -26.60
N GLY A 46 8.26 -9.75 -26.68
CA GLY A 46 7.39 -10.86 -27.14
C GLY A 46 6.80 -11.74 -26.03
N GLU A 47 7.13 -11.46 -24.76
CA GLU A 47 6.72 -12.29 -23.60
C GLU A 47 5.63 -11.60 -22.73
N GLU A 48 4.66 -10.95 -23.36
CA GLU A 48 3.57 -10.23 -22.67
C GLU A 48 2.74 -11.13 -21.74
N VAL A 49 2.54 -12.40 -22.14
CA VAL A 49 1.84 -13.40 -21.34
C VAL A 49 2.59 -13.68 -20.03
N ASN A 50 3.92 -13.74 -20.08
CA ASN A 50 4.73 -13.96 -18.89
C ASN A 50 4.75 -12.73 -17.99
N ALA A 51 4.69 -11.51 -18.55
CA ALA A 51 4.52 -10.29 -17.76
C ALA A 51 3.20 -10.29 -16.96
N GLY A 52 2.10 -10.69 -17.60
CA GLY A 52 0.81 -10.85 -16.93
C GLY A 52 0.84 -11.91 -15.83
N ARG A 53 1.52 -13.05 -16.06
CA ARG A 53 1.69 -14.11 -15.05
C ARG A 53 2.54 -13.67 -13.86
N ILE A 54 3.59 -12.87 -14.08
CA ILE A 54 4.38 -12.28 -12.99
C ILE A 54 3.46 -11.38 -12.14
N GLY A 55 2.69 -10.50 -12.77
CA GLY A 55 1.71 -9.65 -12.08
C GLY A 55 0.71 -10.47 -11.25
N LEU A 56 0.18 -11.55 -11.82
CA LEU A 56 -0.71 -12.47 -11.10
C LEU A 56 -0.04 -13.07 -9.86
N THR A 57 1.23 -13.49 -9.96
CA THR A 57 1.95 -14.05 -8.81
C THR A 57 2.21 -13.02 -7.72
N ILE A 58 2.47 -11.76 -8.07
CA ILE A 58 2.59 -10.66 -7.10
C ILE A 58 1.28 -10.52 -6.32
N VAL A 59 0.13 -10.54 -7.01
CA VAL A 59 -1.19 -10.38 -6.37
C VAL A 59 -1.52 -11.57 -5.48
N ILE A 60 -1.29 -12.81 -5.94
CA ILE A 60 -1.55 -14.02 -5.13
C ILE A 60 -0.64 -14.06 -3.90
N ALA A 61 0.66 -13.80 -4.08
CA ALA A 61 1.61 -13.74 -2.97
C ALA A 61 1.26 -12.59 -2.01
N GLY A 62 0.84 -11.44 -2.55
CA GLY A 62 0.40 -10.28 -1.77
C GLY A 62 -0.82 -10.57 -0.90
N MET A 63 -1.83 -11.27 -1.44
CA MET A 63 -3.00 -11.71 -0.67
C MET A 63 -2.61 -12.62 0.48
N LEU A 64 -1.71 -13.59 0.24
CA LEU A 64 -1.17 -14.44 1.31
C LEU A 64 -0.39 -13.60 2.34
N GLY A 65 0.36 -12.61 1.90
CA GLY A 65 1.09 -11.66 2.73
C GLY A 65 0.18 -10.89 3.68
N ALA A 66 -0.93 -10.35 3.17
CA ALA A 66 -1.92 -9.62 3.98
C ALA A 66 -2.56 -10.51 5.06
N VAL A 67 -2.88 -11.76 4.73
CA VAL A 67 -3.46 -12.71 5.70
C VAL A 67 -2.44 -13.06 6.78
N ILE A 68 -1.21 -13.42 6.39
CA ILE A 68 -0.16 -13.81 7.34
C ILE A 68 0.23 -12.62 8.22
N SER A 69 0.37 -11.43 7.64
CA SER A 69 0.73 -10.23 8.40
C SER A 69 -0.37 -9.81 9.37
N GLY A 70 -1.64 -9.94 8.99
CA GLY A 70 -2.79 -9.76 9.89
C GLY A 70 -2.76 -10.71 11.08
N ILE A 71 -2.60 -12.02 10.83
CA ILE A 71 -2.52 -13.03 11.91
C ILE A 71 -1.29 -12.81 12.80
N TRP A 72 -0.16 -12.43 12.20
CA TRP A 72 1.08 -12.15 12.92
C TRP A 72 0.90 -10.95 13.87
N LEU A 73 0.16 -9.93 13.43
CA LEU A 73 -0.11 -8.73 14.19
C LEU A 73 -1.01 -9.00 15.41
N ASP A 74 -2.05 -9.83 15.22
CA ASP A 74 -2.92 -10.30 16.30
C ASP A 74 -2.14 -10.97 17.45
N ARG A 75 -1.05 -11.66 17.11
CA ARG A 75 -0.18 -12.36 18.07
C ARG A 75 0.90 -11.48 18.68
N SER A 76 1.61 -10.70 17.86
CA SER A 76 2.82 -10.01 18.29
C SER A 76 2.52 -8.74 19.09
N LYS A 77 1.37 -8.07 18.85
CA LYS A 77 0.98 -6.82 19.51
C LYS A 77 2.04 -5.70 19.46
N THR A 78 3.12 -5.86 18.69
CA THR A 78 4.22 -4.92 18.50
C THR A 78 4.16 -4.37 17.09
N TYR A 79 3.17 -3.49 16.87
CA TYR A 79 2.88 -2.88 15.57
C TYR A 79 4.09 -2.13 15.00
N LYS A 80 4.78 -1.35 15.83
CA LYS A 80 5.89 -0.48 15.40
C LYS A 80 7.09 -1.22 14.81
N GLU A 81 7.60 -2.21 15.53
CA GLU A 81 8.77 -2.97 15.07
C GLU A 81 8.44 -3.79 13.83
N THR A 82 7.24 -4.38 13.79
CA THR A 82 6.80 -5.18 12.64
C THR A 82 6.68 -4.30 11.39
N THR A 83 6.06 -3.12 11.49
CA THR A 83 5.93 -2.17 10.37
C THR A 83 7.29 -1.74 9.84
N LEU A 84 8.25 -1.41 10.71
CA LEU A 84 9.61 -1.02 10.30
C LEU A 84 10.35 -2.17 9.61
N VAL A 85 10.25 -3.39 10.15
CA VAL A 85 10.88 -4.58 9.54
C VAL A 85 10.28 -4.88 8.16
N VAL A 86 8.96 -4.86 8.02
CA VAL A 86 8.28 -5.10 6.73
C VAL A 86 8.65 -4.02 5.72
N TYR A 87 8.82 -2.78 6.16
CA TYR A 87 9.26 -1.68 5.28
C TYR A 87 10.69 -1.90 4.77
N ILE A 88 11.63 -2.28 5.65
CA ILE A 88 13.01 -2.60 5.26
C ILE A 88 13.01 -3.80 4.29
N MET A 89 12.22 -4.84 4.56
CA MET A 89 12.09 -6.00 3.67
C MET A 89 11.52 -5.63 2.31
N THR A 90 10.59 -4.66 2.26
CA THR A 90 10.06 -4.11 1.01
C THR A 90 11.14 -3.37 0.22
N LEU A 91 11.96 -2.55 0.88
CA LEU A 91 13.09 -1.86 0.25
C LEU A 91 14.11 -2.85 -0.32
N VAL A 92 14.49 -3.85 0.48
CA VAL A 92 15.39 -4.93 0.02
C VAL A 92 14.78 -5.68 -1.15
N GLY A 93 13.48 -6.02 -1.07
CA GLY A 93 12.74 -6.67 -2.15
C GLY A 93 12.73 -5.87 -3.45
N MET A 94 12.56 -4.55 -3.37
CA MET A 94 12.61 -3.65 -4.54
C MET A 94 14.02 -3.54 -5.15
N VAL A 95 15.07 -3.50 -4.33
CA VAL A 95 16.46 -3.52 -4.81
C VAL A 95 16.76 -4.85 -5.49
N VAL A 96 16.41 -5.97 -4.84
CA VAL A 96 16.60 -7.32 -5.40
C VAL A 96 15.81 -7.50 -6.69
N TYR A 97 14.57 -7.03 -6.76
CA TYR A 97 13.75 -7.05 -7.98
C TYR A 97 14.42 -6.27 -9.12
N THR A 98 14.95 -5.08 -8.83
CA THR A 98 15.64 -4.24 -9.82
C THR A 98 16.92 -4.89 -10.35
N LEU A 99 17.70 -5.50 -9.45
CA LEU A 99 18.90 -6.25 -9.85
C LEU A 99 18.52 -7.49 -10.67
N THR A 100 17.50 -8.23 -10.24
CA THR A 100 17.05 -9.48 -10.87
C THR A 100 16.49 -9.25 -12.27
N LEU A 101 15.75 -8.15 -12.47
CA LEU A 101 15.30 -7.73 -13.80
C LEU A 101 16.47 -7.56 -14.78
N ASN A 102 17.63 -7.09 -14.30
CA ASN A 102 18.82 -6.91 -15.13
C ASN A 102 19.53 -8.24 -15.45
N LEU A 103 19.29 -9.32 -14.70
CA LEU A 103 19.92 -10.62 -14.93
C LEU A 103 19.27 -11.44 -16.06
N GLY A 104 18.07 -11.09 -16.54
CA GLY A 104 17.48 -11.77 -17.70
C GLY A 104 16.93 -13.19 -17.45
N HIS A 105 16.81 -13.64 -16.18
CA HIS A 105 16.18 -14.91 -15.85
C HIS A 105 14.74 -14.76 -15.33
N LEU A 106 13.75 -15.07 -16.19
CA LEU A 106 12.31 -15.00 -15.88
C LEU A 106 11.92 -15.72 -14.58
N TRP A 107 12.47 -16.91 -14.31
CA TRP A 107 12.12 -17.69 -13.12
C TRP A 107 12.53 -17.00 -11.81
N VAL A 108 13.66 -16.28 -11.81
CA VAL A 108 14.13 -15.53 -10.65
C VAL A 108 13.28 -14.27 -10.44
N VAL A 109 12.83 -13.63 -11.53
CA VAL A 109 11.89 -12.50 -11.47
C VAL A 109 10.56 -12.93 -10.82
N PHE A 110 10.04 -14.13 -11.14
CA PHE A 110 8.83 -14.66 -10.50
C PHE A 110 8.95 -14.76 -8.98
N ILE A 111 10.05 -15.34 -8.48
CA ILE A 111 10.26 -15.53 -7.04
C ILE A 111 10.44 -14.17 -6.36
N THR A 112 11.30 -13.32 -6.91
CA THR A 112 11.61 -12.01 -6.31
C THR A 112 10.41 -11.08 -6.32
N ALA A 113 9.66 -11.01 -7.43
CA ALA A 113 8.42 -10.25 -7.51
C ALA A 113 7.35 -10.77 -6.55
N GLY A 114 7.19 -12.10 -6.44
CA GLY A 114 6.28 -12.71 -5.47
C GLY A 114 6.65 -12.36 -4.03
N THR A 115 7.92 -12.49 -3.65
CA THR A 115 8.38 -12.11 -2.29
C THR A 115 8.22 -10.61 -2.01
N MET A 116 8.50 -9.75 -2.98
CA MET A 116 8.31 -8.31 -2.84
C MET A 116 6.82 -7.95 -2.72
N GLY A 117 5.95 -8.56 -3.54
CA GLY A 117 4.49 -8.41 -3.45
C GLY A 117 3.93 -8.86 -2.10
N PHE A 118 4.43 -9.98 -1.57
CA PHE A 118 4.07 -10.49 -0.24
C PHE A 118 4.31 -9.43 0.85
N PHE A 119 5.48 -8.78 0.86
CA PHE A 119 5.81 -7.76 1.86
C PHE A 119 5.08 -6.42 1.60
N MET A 120 4.98 -5.96 0.35
CA MET A 120 4.28 -4.72 0.00
C MET A 120 2.80 -4.78 0.35
N THR A 121 2.09 -5.84 -0.07
CA THR A 121 0.67 -6.01 0.25
C THR A 121 0.48 -6.39 1.71
N GLY A 122 1.41 -7.15 2.31
CA GLY A 122 1.40 -7.44 3.75
C GLY A 122 1.48 -6.19 4.63
N TYR A 123 2.09 -5.11 4.14
CA TYR A 123 2.18 -3.83 4.83
C TYR A 123 0.84 -3.07 4.90
N LEU A 124 -0.03 -3.23 3.88
CA LEU A 124 -1.32 -2.51 3.82
C LEU A 124 -2.16 -2.67 5.09
N PRO A 125 -2.53 -3.90 5.53
CA PRO A 125 -3.34 -4.08 6.73
C PRO A 125 -2.64 -3.57 8.00
N LEU A 126 -1.31 -3.73 8.10
CA LEU A 126 -0.53 -3.22 9.23
C LEU A 126 -0.59 -1.69 9.34
N GLY A 127 -0.49 -1.00 8.20
CA GLY A 127 -0.54 0.45 8.16
C GLY A 127 -1.93 1.01 8.49
N PHE A 128 -3.01 0.34 8.07
CA PHE A 128 -4.37 0.73 8.44
C PHE A 128 -4.60 0.61 9.94
N GLU A 129 -4.21 -0.51 10.54
CA GLU A 129 -4.27 -0.72 11.99
C GLU A 129 -3.45 0.33 12.75
N PHE A 130 -2.23 0.61 12.28
CA PHE A 130 -1.36 1.62 12.90
C PHE A 130 -1.91 3.05 12.76
N ALA A 131 -2.53 3.38 11.62
CA ALA A 131 -3.14 4.69 11.42
C ALA A 131 -4.34 4.88 12.35
N VAL A 132 -5.24 3.90 12.43
CA VAL A 132 -6.39 3.94 13.36
C VAL A 132 -5.92 4.11 14.81
N GLU A 133 -4.84 3.44 15.20
CA GLU A 133 -4.24 3.58 16.53
C GLU A 133 -3.73 5.01 16.82
N LEU A 134 -3.15 5.69 15.81
CA LEU A 134 -2.66 7.06 15.93
C LEU A 134 -3.77 8.12 15.93
N THR A 135 -4.87 7.88 15.21
CA THR A 135 -5.91 8.90 15.02
C THR A 135 -6.99 8.89 16.09
N TYR A 136 -6.99 7.95 17.03
CA TYR A 136 -7.97 7.90 18.12
C TYR A 136 -8.05 9.25 18.89
N PRO A 137 -9.24 9.85 19.12
CA PRO A 137 -10.61 9.31 19.00
C PRO A 137 -11.37 9.71 17.71
N GLU A 138 -10.68 9.96 16.59
CA GLU A 138 -11.34 10.24 15.30
C GLU A 138 -12.10 9.04 14.73
N SER A 139 -13.11 9.30 13.89
CA SER A 139 -13.84 8.25 13.16
C SER A 139 -12.92 7.49 12.21
N GLU A 140 -12.84 6.16 12.36
CA GLU A 140 -12.00 5.24 11.56
C GLU A 140 -12.27 5.35 10.04
N GLY A 141 -13.52 5.65 9.65
CA GLY A 141 -13.92 5.85 8.26
C GLY A 141 -13.27 7.08 7.60
N MET A 142 -13.05 8.16 8.36
CA MET A 142 -12.41 9.37 7.83
C MET A 142 -10.91 9.16 7.58
N SER A 143 -10.18 8.54 8.53
CA SER A 143 -8.76 8.20 8.32
C SER A 143 -8.57 7.24 7.16
N SER A 144 -9.40 6.20 7.05
CA SER A 144 -9.32 5.23 5.95
C SER A 144 -9.58 5.89 4.60
N GLY A 145 -10.56 6.81 4.54
CA GLY A 145 -10.84 7.61 3.36
C GLY A 145 -9.67 8.50 2.96
N LEU A 146 -9.09 9.25 3.91
CA LEU A 146 -7.97 10.15 3.64
C LEU A 146 -6.70 9.40 3.22
N LEU A 147 -6.42 8.24 3.84
CA LEU A 147 -5.32 7.35 3.47
C LEU A 147 -5.49 6.83 2.03
N ASN A 148 -6.68 6.40 1.64
CA ASN A 148 -6.90 5.92 0.28
C ASN A 148 -6.79 7.04 -0.76
N VAL A 149 -7.27 8.24 -0.44
CA VAL A 149 -7.05 9.43 -1.28
C VAL A 149 -5.55 9.71 -1.41
N SER A 150 -4.78 9.66 -0.32
CA SER A 150 -3.32 9.85 -0.37
C SER A 150 -2.63 8.79 -1.25
N ALA A 151 -3.00 7.51 -1.11
CA ALA A 151 -2.45 6.41 -1.90
C ALA A 151 -2.72 6.61 -3.39
N GLN A 152 -3.92 7.07 -3.76
CA GLN A 152 -4.26 7.35 -5.15
C GLN A 152 -3.50 8.56 -5.70
N VAL A 153 -3.40 9.65 -4.94
CA VAL A 153 -2.65 10.84 -5.35
C VAL A 153 -1.17 10.49 -5.57
N PHE A 154 -0.53 9.80 -4.62
CA PHE A 154 0.84 9.33 -4.79
C PHE A 154 0.97 8.31 -5.91
N GLY A 155 0.01 7.40 -6.06
CA GLY A 155 -0.03 6.42 -7.14
C GLY A 155 0.00 7.08 -8.51
N ILE A 156 -0.82 8.11 -8.75
CA ILE A 156 -0.83 8.85 -10.01
C ILE A 156 0.50 9.56 -10.24
N ILE A 157 1.01 10.29 -9.23
CA ILE A 157 2.26 11.03 -9.32
C ILE A 157 3.44 10.09 -9.63
N PHE A 158 3.54 8.97 -8.92
CA PHE A 158 4.62 8.00 -9.11
C PHE A 158 4.49 7.26 -10.44
N THR A 159 3.28 6.89 -10.86
CA THR A 159 3.04 6.23 -12.16
C THR A 159 3.53 7.12 -13.31
N ILE A 160 3.17 8.41 -13.31
CA ILE A 160 3.58 9.35 -14.35
C ILE A 160 5.09 9.59 -14.30
N SER A 161 5.63 9.88 -13.12
CA SER A 161 7.06 10.16 -12.93
C SER A 161 7.93 8.98 -13.33
N GLN A 162 7.61 7.79 -12.82
CA GLN A 162 8.30 6.54 -13.16
C GLN A 162 8.15 6.22 -14.65
N GLY A 163 6.97 6.43 -15.24
CA GLY A 163 6.73 6.20 -16.66
C GLY A 163 7.64 7.03 -17.56
N GLN A 164 7.76 8.32 -17.28
CA GLN A 164 8.65 9.23 -18.00
C GLN A 164 10.13 8.84 -17.84
N ILE A 165 10.54 8.46 -16.64
CA ILE A 165 11.92 8.03 -16.37
C ILE A 165 12.23 6.72 -17.11
N ILE A 166 11.29 5.77 -17.13
CA ILE A 166 11.47 4.49 -17.84
C ILE A 166 11.63 4.71 -19.35
N ASP A 167 10.90 5.65 -19.92
CA ASP A 167 10.98 5.94 -21.36
C ASP A 167 12.29 6.58 -21.80
N HIS A 168 12.86 7.46 -20.97
CA HIS A 168 14.08 8.18 -21.31
C HIS A 168 15.37 7.49 -20.84
N TYR A 169 15.32 6.79 -19.70
CA TYR A 169 16.52 6.27 -19.01
C TYR A 169 16.44 4.77 -18.68
N GLY A 170 15.33 4.10 -19.00
CA GLY A 170 15.14 2.66 -18.77
C GLY A 170 14.62 2.31 -17.37
N THR A 171 14.46 1.02 -17.10
CA THR A 171 13.78 0.51 -15.89
C THR A 171 14.52 0.72 -14.58
N MET A 172 15.86 0.64 -14.59
CA MET A 172 16.67 0.84 -13.38
C MET A 172 16.42 2.20 -12.70
N PRO A 173 16.58 3.35 -13.38
CA PRO A 173 16.37 4.66 -12.75
C PRO A 173 14.92 4.87 -12.31
N GLY A 174 13.93 4.29 -13.01
CA GLY A 174 12.54 4.31 -12.57
C GLY A 174 12.32 3.59 -11.23
N ASN A 175 12.97 2.45 -11.04
CA ASN A 175 12.90 1.72 -9.77
C ASN A 175 13.73 2.39 -8.66
N ILE A 176 14.87 3.02 -9.00
CA ILE A 176 15.65 3.80 -8.04
C ILE A 176 14.83 4.99 -7.52
N PHE A 177 14.10 5.67 -8.41
CA PHE A 177 13.16 6.73 -8.01
C PHE A 177 12.16 6.22 -6.97
N LEU A 178 11.49 5.10 -7.22
CA LEU A 178 10.59 4.49 -6.23
C LEU A 178 11.31 4.13 -4.93
N CYS A 179 12.52 3.59 -5.00
CA CYS A 179 13.31 3.22 -3.81
C CYS A 179 13.65 4.45 -2.94
N VAL A 180 13.95 5.60 -3.54
CA VAL A 180 14.22 6.85 -2.80
C VAL A 180 12.97 7.31 -2.05
N PHE A 181 11.81 7.31 -2.71
CA PHE A 181 10.54 7.70 -2.06
C PHE A 181 10.10 6.69 -0.98
N LEU A 182 10.30 5.39 -1.22
CA LEU A 182 10.11 4.37 -0.19
C LEU A 182 11.05 4.62 1.00
N THR A 183 12.34 4.91 0.76
CA THR A 183 13.29 5.19 1.85
C THR A 183 12.90 6.42 2.66
N LEU A 184 12.37 7.46 1.99
CA LEU A 184 11.79 8.62 2.65
C LEU A 184 10.60 8.22 3.54
N GLY A 185 9.69 7.37 3.03
CA GLY A 185 8.60 6.77 3.81
C GLY A 185 9.10 5.99 5.05
N ALA A 186 10.18 5.23 4.90
CA ALA A 186 10.80 4.50 6.02
C ALA A 186 11.35 5.45 7.09
N ALA A 187 12.04 6.53 6.67
CA ALA A 187 12.58 7.53 7.58
C ALA A 187 11.48 8.22 8.39
N LEU A 188 10.39 8.63 7.73
CA LEU A 188 9.23 9.23 8.38
C LEU A 188 8.56 8.27 9.38
N THR A 189 8.48 6.99 9.03
CA THR A 189 7.97 5.94 9.93
C THR A 189 8.85 5.80 11.17
N GLY A 190 10.17 5.89 11.00
CA GLY A 190 11.14 5.89 12.10
C GLY A 190 10.95 7.05 13.06
N GLU A 191 10.73 8.26 12.54
CA GLU A 191 10.50 9.48 13.34
C GLU A 191 9.16 9.41 14.10
N LEU A 192 8.08 9.00 13.45
CA LEU A 192 6.77 8.78 14.09
C LEU A 192 6.83 7.68 15.17
N GLY A 193 7.67 6.66 14.98
CA GLY A 193 7.89 5.58 15.94
C GLY A 193 8.44 6.07 17.28
N CYS A 194 9.28 7.12 17.26
CA CYS A 194 9.86 7.76 18.44
C CYS A 194 8.82 8.48 19.33
N GLU A 195 7.73 9.01 18.76
CA GLU A 195 6.73 9.77 19.52
C GLU A 195 5.69 8.90 20.25
N GLY A 196 5.40 7.69 19.78
CA GLY A 196 4.26 6.90 20.30
C GLY A 196 4.48 6.13 21.62
N LYS A 197 5.09 6.70 22.65
CA LYS A 197 5.14 6.09 24.00
C LYS A 197 3.89 6.45 24.84
N MET A 198 2.68 6.52 24.27
CA MET A 198 1.45 6.61 25.07
C MET A 198 0.17 6.37 24.24
N SER A 199 -0.44 5.18 24.26
CA SER A 199 -1.91 5.02 24.27
C SER A 199 -2.37 3.56 24.50
N PRO A 200 -3.46 3.29 25.25
CA PRO A 200 -3.94 1.93 25.56
C PRO A 200 -4.78 1.30 24.43
N ARG A 201 -4.63 -0.02 24.28
CA ARG A 201 -5.11 -0.89 23.19
C ARG A 201 -6.62 -1.21 23.26
N LEU A 202 -7.30 -1.29 22.11
CA LEU A 202 -8.43 -2.20 21.89
C LEU A 202 -8.26 -3.00 20.59
N PRO A 203 -8.53 -4.32 20.58
CA PRO A 203 -8.34 -5.17 19.40
C PRO A 203 -9.47 -5.00 18.36
N MET A 204 -9.09 -4.68 17.12
CA MET A 204 -9.96 -4.37 15.97
C MET A 204 -10.65 -5.60 15.34
N GLY A 205 -10.19 -6.81 15.64
CA GLY A 205 -10.73 -8.07 15.06
C GLY A 205 -12.23 -8.32 15.31
N LYS A 206 -12.89 -7.56 16.19
CA LYS A 206 -14.35 -7.64 16.40
C LYS A 206 -15.18 -6.59 15.65
N LYS A 207 -14.57 -5.53 15.10
CA LYS A 207 -15.31 -4.45 14.41
C LYS A 207 -15.56 -4.73 12.92
N LEU A 208 -14.71 -5.50 12.27
CA LEU A 208 -14.94 -5.97 10.89
C LEU A 208 -16.23 -6.80 10.77
N GLU A 209 -16.55 -7.61 11.78
CA GLU A 209 -17.83 -8.34 11.85
C GLU A 209 -19.04 -7.42 12.12
N GLU A 210 -18.85 -6.25 12.75
CA GLU A 210 -19.94 -5.29 13.01
C GLU A 210 -20.23 -4.39 11.80
N GLU A 211 -19.22 -3.95 11.03
CA GLU A 211 -19.44 -3.16 9.81
C GLU A 211 -19.98 -4.01 8.65
N GLN A 212 -19.60 -5.29 8.53
CA GLN A 212 -20.21 -6.18 7.54
C GLN A 212 -21.67 -6.51 7.88
N LYS A 213 -22.07 -6.37 9.16
CA LYS A 213 -23.47 -6.43 9.60
C LYS A 213 -24.24 -5.11 9.42
N GLY A 214 -23.55 -3.97 9.42
CA GLY A 214 -24.13 -2.64 9.17
C GLY A 214 -24.35 -2.33 7.69
N GLY A 215 -23.68 -3.04 6.79
CA GLY A 215 -23.78 -2.89 5.33
C GLY A 215 -24.97 -3.57 4.65
N ASP A 216 -25.80 -4.34 5.36
CA ASP A 216 -27.00 -5.02 4.81
C ASP A 216 -28.31 -4.25 5.05
N THR A 217 -28.29 -2.94 4.85
CA THR A 217 -29.50 -2.13 4.66
C THR A 217 -29.37 -1.26 3.41
N SER A 218 -29.19 -1.90 2.25
CA SER A 218 -29.55 -1.29 0.97
C SER A 218 -30.02 -2.38 -0.01
N LYS A 219 -31.17 -2.98 0.29
CA LYS A 219 -31.98 -3.63 -0.75
C LYS A 219 -32.56 -2.52 -1.61
N VAL A 220 -31.90 -2.17 -2.71
CA VAL A 220 -32.57 -1.49 -3.82
C VAL A 220 -33.08 -2.58 -4.77
N PRO A 221 -34.41 -2.76 -4.90
CA PRO A 221 -34.97 -3.81 -5.75
C PRO A 221 -34.69 -3.54 -7.24
N ILE A 222 -34.13 -4.54 -7.93
CA ILE A 222 -34.15 -4.65 -9.39
C ILE A 222 -35.59 -4.96 -9.80
N ALA A 223 -36.32 -3.96 -10.29
CA ALA A 223 -37.56 -4.14 -11.03
C ALA A 223 -37.95 -2.86 -11.78
N VAL A 224 -37.31 -2.58 -12.92
CA VAL A 224 -37.93 -1.79 -14.00
C VAL A 224 -37.36 -2.32 -15.30
N LEU A 225 -38.13 -3.14 -16.01
CA LEU A 225 -38.35 -3.06 -17.46
C LEU A 225 -39.11 -4.30 -17.95
N GLU A 226 -40.45 -4.26 -17.92
CA GLU A 226 -41.29 -4.82 -18.99
C GLU A 226 -42.74 -4.31 -18.82
N ASP A 227 -43.43 -4.13 -19.95
CA ASP A 227 -44.86 -3.82 -20.15
C ASP A 227 -45.33 -2.36 -20.31
N HIS A 228 -45.15 -1.85 -21.54
CA HIS A 228 -46.18 -1.16 -22.34
C HIS A 228 -45.77 -1.17 -23.82
N LEU A 229 -46.06 -2.28 -24.52
CA LEU A 229 -46.64 -2.29 -25.87
C LEU A 229 -47.38 -3.59 -26.13
#